data_AF-A0A523RPS4-F1
#
_entry.id   AF-A0A523RPS4-F1
#
_cell.length_a   1.000
_cell.length_b   1.000
_cell.length_c   1.000
_cell.angle_alpha   90.00
_cell.angle_beta   90.00
_cell.angle_gamma   90.00
#
_symmetry.space_group_name_H-M   'P 1'
#
loop_
_entity.id
_entity.type
_entity.pdbx_description
1 polymer ?
#
loop_
_entity_poly.entity_id
_entity_poly.type
_entity_poly.pdbx_seq_one_letter_code
_entity_poly.pdbx_strand_id
1 'polypeptide(L)' 'MKIKGISVFNEKPIEVEIRRGIIENINLLPESNHNLPYVSPGFFDLQVNGYKGSDYSLED' A
#
# COMPACT_ATOMS: atom_id res chain seq x y z
N MET A 1 -14.57 1.62 -0.38
CA MET A 1 -13.59 1.90 -1.48
C MET A 1 -13.08 0.58 -1.99
N LYS A 2 -12.81 0.48 -3.30
CA LYS A 2 -12.19 -0.70 -3.90
C LYS A 2 -10.92 -0.29 -4.63
N ILE A 3 -9.85 -1.04 -4.46
CA ILE A 3 -8.55 -0.82 -5.12
C ILE A 3 -8.16 -2.11 -5.82
N LYS A 4 -7.63 -2.00 -7.03
CA LYS A 4 -7.08 -3.14 -7.78
C LYS A 4 -5.58 -2.95 -7.94
N GLY A 5 -4.81 -4.02 -7.76
CA GLY A 5 -3.36 -3.99 -7.85
C GLY A 5 -2.75 -5.38 -7.95
N ILE A 6 -1.47 -5.44 -8.28
CA ILE A 6 -0.67 -6.67 -8.16
C ILE A 6 -0.16 -6.78 -6.72
N SER A 7 -0.46 -7.88 -6.04
CA SER A 7 0.03 -8.08 -4.67
C SER A 7 1.54 -8.25 -4.65
N VAL A 8 2.23 -7.46 -3.83
CA VAL A 8 3.68 -7.61 -3.62
C VAL A 8 4.10 -8.91 -2.94
N PHE A 9 3.15 -9.69 -2.39
CA PHE A 9 3.47 -10.93 -1.67
C PHE A 9 3.50 -12.16 -2.56
N ASN A 10 2.72 -12.18 -3.63
CA ASN A 10 2.54 -13.36 -4.48
C ASN A 10 2.41 -13.03 -5.97
N GLU A 11 2.59 -11.76 -6.36
CA GLU A 11 2.54 -11.27 -7.74
C GLU A 11 1.20 -11.51 -8.47
N LYS A 12 0.13 -11.84 -7.74
CA LYS A 12 -1.19 -12.04 -8.32
C LYS A 12 -2.01 -10.74 -8.31
N PRO A 13 -2.85 -10.52 -9.33
CA PRO A 13 -3.78 -9.40 -9.32
C PRO A 13 -4.87 -9.63 -8.25
N ILE A 14 -5.15 -8.60 -7.46
CA ILE A 14 -6.14 -8.62 -6.38
C ILE A 14 -7.03 -7.37 -6.40
N GLU A 15 -8.24 -7.50 -5.85
CA GLU A 15 -9.10 -6.38 -5.46
C GLU A 15 -9.18 -6.34 -3.93
N VAL A 16 -8.84 -5.19 -3.35
CA VAL A 16 -8.95 -4.92 -1.90
C VAL A 16 -10.19 -4.07 -1.67
N GLU A 17 -11.09 -4.56 -0.81
CA GLU A 17 -12.26 -3.82 -0.34
C GLU A 17 -12.01 -3.20 1.02
N ILE A 18 -12.20 -1.89 1.10
CA ILE A 18 -11.98 -1.09 2.31
C ILE A 18 -13.30 -0.44 2.73
N ARG A 19 -13.71 -0.66 3.97
CA ARG A 19 -14.86 0.02 4.58
C ARG A 19 -14.48 0.58 5.94
N ARG A 20 -14.88 1.84 6.17
CA ARG A 20 -14.63 2.56 7.43
C ARG A 20 -13.15 2.50 7.87
N GLY A 21 -12.23 2.58 6.91
CA GLY A 21 -10.78 2.55 7.15
C GLY A 21 -10.18 1.15 7.39
N ILE A 22 -10.98 0.08 7.30
CA ILE A 22 -10.55 -1.30 7.54
C ILE A 22 -10.63 -2.09 6.24
N ILE A 23 -9.64 -2.95 5.99
CA ILE A 23 -9.70 -3.94 4.91
C ILE A 23 -10.72 -5.01 5.32
N GLU A 24 -11.83 -5.11 4.60
CA GLU A 24 -12.85 -6.12 4.83
C GLU A 24 -12.62 -7.39 3.99
N ASN A 25 -12.07 -7.25 2.79
CA ASN A 25 -11.86 -8.38 1.89
C ASN A 25 -10.70 -8.15 0.92
N ILE A 26 -10.07 -9.24 0.49
CA ILE A 26 -9.05 -9.29 -0.56
C ILE A 26 -9.41 -10.47 -1.48
N ASN A 27 -9.80 -10.15 -2.72
CA ASN A 27 -10.20 -11.14 -3.70
C ASN A 27 -9.15 -11.26 -4.80
N LEU A 28 -8.86 -12.49 -5.25
CA LEU A 28 -8.07 -12.71 -6.46
C LEU A 28 -8.85 -12.22 -7.69
N LEU A 29 -8.13 -11.61 -8.62
CA LEU A 29 -8.64 -11.25 -9.93
C LEU A 29 -8.12 -12.22 -11.00
N PRO A 30 -8.76 -12.28 -12.18
CA PRO A 30 -8.24 -13.03 -13.32
C PRO A 30 -6.86 -12.51 -13.75
N GLU A 31 -6.00 -13.41 -14.20
CA GLU A 31 -4.62 -13.10 -14.61
C GLU A 31 -4.53 -12.10 -15.77
N SER A 32 -5.57 -12.00 -16.60
CA SER A 32 -5.64 -11.04 -17.72
C SER A 32 -5.49 -9.56 -17.33
N ASN A 33 -5.47 -9.23 -16.03
CA ASN A 33 -5.20 -7.90 -15.49
C ASN A 33 -3.69 -7.61 -15.37
N HIS A 34 -2.95 -7.66 -16.48
CA HIS A 34 -1.48 -7.58 -16.49
C HIS A 34 -0.89 -6.16 -16.32
N ASN A 35 -1.71 -5.11 -16.27
CA ASN A 35 -1.21 -3.71 -16.27
C ASN A 35 -1.68 -2.91 -15.04
N LEU A 36 -1.80 -3.59 -13.89
CA LEU A 36 -2.14 -2.96 -12.62
C LEU A 36 -0.87 -2.52 -11.87
N PRO A 37 -0.91 -1.43 -11.10
CA PRO A 37 0.19 -1.07 -10.21
C PRO A 37 0.33 -2.10 -9.09
N TYR A 38 1.52 -2.16 -8.48
CA TYR A 38 1.70 -2.95 -7.26
C TYR A 38 0.95 -2.32 -6.08
N VAL A 39 0.41 -3.19 -5.23
CA VAL A 39 -0.23 -2.82 -3.97
C VAL A 39 0.43 -3.56 -2.81
N SER A 40 0.76 -2.82 -1.77
CA SER A 40 1.31 -3.30 -0.51
C SER A 40 0.57 -2.65 0.65
N PRO A 41 0.72 -3.16 1.88
CA PRO A 41 0.53 -2.34 3.06
C PRO A 41 1.39 -1.08 2.99
N GLY A 42 0.96 -0.01 3.66
CA GLY A 42 1.80 1.17 3.85
C GLY A 42 3.07 0.80 4.60
N PHE A 43 4.20 1.37 4.21
CA PHE A 43 5.45 1.15 4.91
C PHE A 43 5.40 1.78 6.30
N PHE A 44 5.98 1.07 7.27
CA PHE A 44 6.22 1.60 8.61
C PHE A 44 7.71 1.92 8.73
N ASP A 45 8.03 3.20 8.78
CA ASP A 45 9.39 3.66 8.98
C ASP A 45 9.67 3.79 10.49
N LEU A 46 10.63 3.00 10.98
CA LEU A 46 10.94 2.91 12.41
C LEU A 46 11.71 4.14 12.93
N GLN A 47 12.44 4.84 12.07
CA GLN A 47 13.20 6.02 12.46
C GLN A 47 13.18 7.05 11.34
N VAL A 48 12.52 8.17 11.59
CA VAL A 48 12.45 9.30 10.67
C VAL A 48 13.15 10.49 11.31
N ASN A 49 14.30 10.88 10.76
CA ASN A 49 15.06 12.05 11.23
C ASN A 49 14.65 13.35 10.52
N GLY A 50 13.86 13.26 9.45
CA GLY A 50 13.39 14.41 8.69
C GLY A 50 12.54 14.03 7.48
N TYR A 51 11.79 14.99 6.95
CA TYR A 51 10.95 14.80 5.76
C TYR A 51 10.84 16.10 4.96
N LYS A 52 10.91 16.01 3.63
CA LYS A 52 10.75 17.15 2.70
C LYS A 52 11.62 18.37 3.03
N GLY A 53 12.87 18.14 3.44
CA GLY A 53 13.83 19.19 3.76
C GLY A 53 13.68 19.78 5.16
N SER A 54 12.74 19.30 5.96
CA SER A 54 12.67 19.58 7.40
C SER A 54 13.44 18.51 8.17
N ASP A 55 14.34 18.96 9.04
CA ASP A 55 15.06 18.12 10.01
C ASP A 55 14.28 18.10 11.33
N TYR A 56 14.12 16.94 11.94
CA TYR A 56 13.46 16.74 13.24
C TYR A 56 14.47 16.63 14.40
N SER A 57 15.76 16.79 14.10
CA SER A 57 16.88 16.62 15.02
C SER A 57 17.46 17.95 15.53
N LEU A 58 16.94 19.10 15.08
CA LEU A 58 17.42 20.40 15.52
C LEU A 58 16.92 20.68 16.95
N GLU A 59 17.86 20.86 17.89
CA GLU A 59 17.61 21.63 19.12
C GLU A 59 17.41 23.11 18.73
N ASP A 60 16.51 23.80 19.45
CA ASP A 60 16.26 25.25 19.28
C ASP A 60 17.54 26.11 19.37
#